data_AF-A0A7X7G2A0-F1
#
_entry.id   AF-A0A7X7G2A0-F1
#
_cell.length_a   1.000
_cell.length_b   1.000
_cell.length_c   1.000
_cell.angle_alpha   90.00
_cell.angle_beta   90.00
_cell.angle_gamma   90.00
#
_symmetry.space_group_name_H-M   'P 1'
#
loop_
_entity.id
_entity.type
_entity.pdbx_description
1 polymer ?
#
loop_
_entity_poly.entity_id
_entity_poly.type
_entity_poly.pdbx_seq_one_letter_code
_entity_poly.pdbx_strand_id
1 'polypeptide(L)' 'MGRIGFGEIIVVLVVVLLVFGARRLPEIGQAIGRAVREFQSAMKGEEKKDV' A
#
# COMPACT_ATOMS: atom_id res chain seq x y z
N MET A 1 14.20 -13.40 -23.06
CA MET A 1 14.65 -12.58 -21.90
C MET A 1 13.49 -12.53 -20.92
N GLY A 2 13.73 -12.99 -19.69
CA GLY A 2 12.72 -13.50 -18.77
C GLY A 2 11.65 -12.49 -18.39
N ARG A 3 10.38 -12.89 -18.60
CA ARG A 3 9.25 -12.23 -17.95
C ARG A 3 9.38 -12.57 -16.47
N ILE A 4 9.53 -11.57 -15.62
CA ILE A 4 9.51 -11.74 -14.16
C ILE A 4 8.29 -12.60 -13.84
N GLY A 5 8.57 -13.84 -13.46
CA GLY A 5 7.53 -14.83 -13.23
C GLY A 5 6.84 -14.56 -11.89
N PHE A 6 5.62 -15.06 -11.74
CA PHE A 6 4.92 -15.00 -10.45
C PHE A 6 5.76 -15.61 -9.31
N GLY A 7 6.59 -16.61 -9.60
CA GLY A 7 7.54 -17.22 -8.66
C GLY A 7 8.63 -16.27 -8.15
N GLU A 8 9.24 -15.45 -9.03
CA GLU A 8 10.27 -14.48 -8.61
C GLU A 8 9.68 -13.39 -7.71
N ILE A 9 8.47 -12.92 -8.03
CA ILE A 9 7.76 -11.94 -7.20
C ILE A 9 7.52 -12.50 -5.80
N ILE A 10 7.09 -13.76 -5.67
CA ILE A 10 6.90 -14.41 -4.37
C ILE A 10 8.22 -14.47 -3.58
N VAL A 11 9.33 -14.85 -4.21
CA VAL A 11 10.62 -14.94 -3.53
C VAL A 11 11.06 -13.57 -2.99
N VAL A 12 10.94 -12.52 -3.80
CA VAL A 12 11.24 -11.15 -3.37
C VAL A 12 10.32 -10.74 -2.21
N LEU A 13 9.03 -11.05 -2.31
CA LEU A 13 8.06 -10.71 -1.27
C LEU A 13 8.40 -11.41 0.05
N VAL A 14 8.82 -12.67 0.03
CA VAL A 14 9.28 -13.40 1.21
C VAL A 14 10.52 -12.75 1.83
N VAL A 15 11.52 -12.38 1.01
CA VAL A 15 12.73 -11.69 1.51
C VAL A 15 12.38 -10.36 2.16
N VAL A 16 11.51 -9.56 1.54
CA VAL A 16 11.03 -8.29 2.08
C VAL A 16 10.28 -8.53 3.40
N LEU A 17 9.44 -9.55 3.48
CA LEU A 17 8.73 -9.91 4.70
C LEU A 17 9.66 -10.39 5.83
N LEU A 18 10.80 -11.02 5.51
CA LEU A 18 11.80 -11.40 6.52
C LEU A 18 12.55 -10.18 7.06
N VAL A 19 12.93 -9.24 6.21
CA VAL A 19 13.67 -8.03 6.60
C VAL A 19 12.77 -7.05 7.37
N PHE A 20 11.59 -6.76 6.84
CA PHE A 20 10.68 -5.78 7.42
C PHE A 20 9.71 -6.41 8.42
N GLY A 21 9.48 -7.71 8.36
CA GLY A 21 8.46 -8.40 9.15
C GLY A 21 7.07 -8.32 8.51
N ALA A 22 6.31 -9.41 8.59
CA ALA A 22 4.97 -9.51 8.00
C ALA A 22 3.94 -8.51 8.54
N ARG A 23 4.19 -7.94 9.73
CA ARG A 23 3.32 -6.92 10.34
C ARG A 23 3.58 -5.50 9.83
N ARG A 24 4.80 -5.18 9.37
CA ARG A 24 5.14 -3.82 8.96
C ARG A 24 4.58 -3.44 7.58
N LEU A 25 4.49 -4.40 6.66
CA LEU A 25 3.88 -4.15 5.34
C LEU A 25 2.44 -3.63 5.42
N PRO A 26 1.50 -4.31 6.12
CA PRO A 26 0.13 -3.83 6.21
C PRO A 26 0.02 -2.52 7.00
N GLU A 27 0.87 -2.29 8.00
CA GLU A 27 0.89 -1.06 8.80
C GLU A 27 1.27 0.17 7.94
N ILE A 28 2.32 0.03 7.11
CA ILE A 28 2.72 1.05 6.14
C ILE A 28 1.62 1.24 5.07
N GLY A 29 1.03 0.15 4.58
CA GLY A 29 -0.07 0.21 3.62
C GLY A 29 -1.31 0.93 4.17
N GLN A 30 -1.64 0.72 5.44
CA GLN A 30 -2.73 1.44 6.13
C GLN A 30 -2.41 2.93 6.31
N ALA A 31 -1.18 3.27 6.69
CA ALA A 31 -0.75 4.67 6.82
C ALA A 31 -0.80 5.39 5.46
N ILE A 32 -0.24 4.79 4.40
CA ILE A 32 -0.30 5.32 3.04
C ILE A 32 -1.75 5.39 2.56
N GLY A 33 -2.57 4.37 2.80
CA GLY A 33 -3.97 4.36 2.39
C GLY A 33 -4.80 5.46 3.03
N ARG A 34 -4.56 5.76 4.32
CA ARG A 34 -5.17 6.92 5.00
C ARG A 34 -4.70 8.23 4.38
N ALA A 35 -3.40 8.41 4.20
CA ALA A 35 -2.83 9.61 3.58
C ALA A 35 -3.35 9.83 2.15
N VAL A 36 -3.44 8.78 1.33
CA VAL A 36 -4.00 8.85 -0.04
C VAL A 36 -5.49 9.19 -0.01
N ARG A 37 -6.25 8.64 0.96
CA ARG A 37 -7.68 8.94 1.11
C ARG A 37 -7.90 10.40 1.52
N GLU A 38 -7.15 10.90 2.50
CA GLU A 38 -7.20 12.31 2.92
C GLU A 38 -6.76 13.25 1.79
N PHE A 39 -5.69 12.89 1.08
CA PHE A 39 -5.22 13.65 -0.08
C PHE A 39 -6.28 13.71 -1.18
N GLN A 40 -6.93 12.58 -1.49
CA GLN A 40 -8.04 12.56 -2.44
C GLN A 40 -9.25 13.35 -1.95
N SER A 41 -9.60 13.28 -0.66
CA SER A 41 -10.70 14.05 -0.07
C SER A 41 -10.44 15.56 -0.12
N ALA A 42 -9.22 15.99 0.16
CA ALA A 42 -8.81 17.40 0.06
C ALA A 42 -8.79 17.88 -1.40
N MET A 43 -8.28 17.06 -2.33
CA MET A 43 -8.26 17.39 -3.76
C MET A 43 -9.65 17.43 -4.38
N LYS A 44 -10.61 16.64 -3.87
CA LYS A 44 -11.99 16.63 -4.35
C LYS A 44 -12.86 17.74 -3.77
N GLY A 45 -12.36 18.54 -2.83
CA GLY A 45 -13.10 19.66 -2.25
C GLY A 45 -14.42 19.23 -1.63
N GLU A 46 -14.36 18.60 -0.44
CA GLU A 46 -15.47 18.45 0.51
C GLU A 46 -16.89 18.27 -0.10
N GLU A 47 -17.20 17.11 -0.67
CA GLU A 47 -18.59 16.66 -0.82
C GLU A 47 -18.98 15.65 0.28
N LYS A 48 -19.09 16.16 1.51
CA LYS A 48 -20.04 15.69 2.54
C LYS A 48 -20.32 16.90 3.43
N LYS A 49 -21.26 17.78 3.06
CA LYS A 49 -22.69 17.64 3.33
C LYS A 49 -22.97 17.44 4.82
N ASP A 50 -22.72 18.50 5.58
CA ASP A 50 -23.48 18.81 6.78
C ASP A 50 -24.89 19.26 6.34
N VAL A 51 -25.87 18.35 6.42
CA VAL A 51 -27.31 18.66 6.46
C VAL A 51 -27.93 17.79 7.54
#